data_AF-A0A3D4HTM0-F1
#
_entry.id   AF-A0A3D4HTM0-F1
#
_cell.length_a   1.000
_cell.length_b   1.000
_cell.length_c   1.000
_cell.angle_alpha   90.00
_cell.angle_beta   90.00
_cell.angle_gamma   90.00
#
_symmetry.space_group_name_H-M   'P 1'
#
loop_
_entity.id
_entity.type
_entity.pdbx_description
1 polymer ?
#
loop_
_entity_poly.entity_id
_entity_poly.type
_entity_poly.pdbx_seq_one_letter_code
_entity_poly.pdbx_strand_id
1 'polypeptide(L)'
;MYHFIINPKSSSGKGIRYWRMVQQELDKREIPYTAAFTRYEKHATEIAKEICSKFTGIKNIIIVGGDGTVNEAINGITNYKEVLLGYIPSGSSNDLARSLKISRNPVKALESIL
;
A
#
# COMPACT_ATOMS: atom_id res chain seq x y z
N MET A 1 -6.66 -4.65 -11.56
CA MET A 1 -5.25 -4.88 -11.16
C MET A 1 -4.96 -4.04 -9.93
N TYR A 2 -4.11 -4.54 -9.02
CA TYR A 2 -3.75 -3.86 -7.78
C TYR A 2 -2.29 -3.41 -7.80
N HIS A 3 -1.99 -2.19 -7.35
CA HIS A 3 -0.65 -1.61 -7.33
C HIS A 3 -0.17 -1.41 -5.90
N PHE A 4 0.75 -2.26 -5.45
CA PHE A 4 1.30 -2.20 -4.10
C PHE A 4 2.51 -1.27 -4.04
N ILE A 5 2.48 -0.35 -3.07
CA ILE A 5 3.61 0.49 -2.65
C ILE A 5 4.05 0.01 -1.27
N ILE A 6 5.23 -0.57 -1.19
CA ILE A 6 5.73 -1.25 0.01
C ILE A 6 6.86 -0.43 0.62
N ASN A 7 6.74 -0.08 1.90
CA ASN A 7 7.86 0.40 2.70
C ASN A 7 8.51 -0.78 3.46
N PRO A 8 9.58 -1.40 2.91
CA PRO A 8 10.15 -2.60 3.48
C PRO A 8 10.77 -2.37 4.87
N LYS A 9 11.24 -1.15 5.14
CA LYS A 9 11.92 -0.77 6.39
C LYS A 9 10.97 -0.33 7.50
N SER A 10 9.67 -0.18 7.21
CA SER A 10 8.67 0.24 8.20
C SER A 10 8.68 -0.66 9.44
N SER A 11 8.65 -0.03 10.63
CA SER A 11 8.67 -0.67 11.95
C SER A 11 9.71 -1.79 12.05
N SER A 12 10.98 -1.45 11.83
CA SER A 12 12.12 -2.37 11.94
C SER A 12 12.00 -3.62 11.04
N GLY A 13 11.53 -3.45 9.81
CA GLY A 13 11.39 -4.55 8.84
C GLY A 13 10.06 -5.29 8.89
N LYS A 14 9.07 -4.79 9.63
CA LYS A 14 7.71 -5.34 9.64
C LYS A 14 7.04 -5.22 8.27
N GLY A 15 7.30 -4.13 7.54
CA GLY A 15 6.75 -3.93 6.19
C GLY A 15 7.06 -5.05 5.21
N ILE A 16 8.32 -5.49 5.14
CA ILE A 16 8.69 -6.60 4.23
C ILE A 16 8.08 -7.93 4.68
N ARG A 17 7.95 -8.17 5.99
CA ARG A 17 7.29 -9.38 6.52
C ARG A 17 5.81 -9.40 6.16
N TYR A 18 5.13 -8.28 6.33
CA TYR A 18 3.70 -8.12 6.01
C TYR A 18 3.48 -8.29 4.50
N TRP A 19 4.34 -7.68 3.68
CA TRP A 19 4.31 -7.88 2.24
C TRP A 19 4.41 -9.36 1.85
N ARG A 20 5.34 -10.13 2.45
CA ARG A 20 5.47 -11.57 2.13
C ARG A 20 4.18 -12.35 2.42
N MET A 21 3.48 -12.03 3.51
CA MET A 21 2.19 -12.68 3.84
C MET A 21 1.09 -12.29 2.85
N VAL A 22 1.03 -11.01 2.48
CA VAL A 22 0.08 -10.49 1.48
C VAL A 22 0.34 -11.09 0.10
N GLN A 23 1.61 -11.14 -0.31
CA GLN A 23 2.03 -11.67 -1.60
C GLN A 23 1.63 -13.14 -1.74
N GLN A 24 1.90 -13.96 -0.71
CA GLN A 24 1.49 -15.36 -0.70
C GLN A 24 -0.03 -15.54 -0.89
N GLU A 25 -0.83 -14.68 -0.27
CA GLU A 25 -2.30 -14.75 -0.41
C GLU A 25 -2.77 -14.27 -1.79
N LEU A 26 -2.14 -13.24 -2.35
CA LEU A 26 -2.42 -12.79 -3.72
C LEU A 26 -2.08 -13.86 -4.75
N ASP A 27 -0.88 -14.47 -4.62
CA ASP A 27 -0.38 -15.54 -5.50
C ASP A 27 -1.32 -16.75 -5.42
N LYS A 28 -1.71 -17.15 -4.21
CA LYS A 28 -2.65 -18.27 -3.98
C LYS A 28 -4.01 -18.04 -4.62
N ARG A 29 -4.48 -16.79 -4.67
CA ARG A 29 -5.78 -16.40 -5.26
C ARG A 29 -5.68 -16.00 -6.74
N GLU A 30 -4.48 -16.08 -7.33
CA GLU A 30 -4.20 -15.68 -8.71
C GLU A 30 -4.62 -14.22 -9.01
N ILE A 31 -4.48 -13.33 -8.02
CA ILE A 31 -4.89 -11.92 -8.15
C ILE A 31 -3.79 -11.13 -8.84
N PRO A 32 -4.06 -10.43 -9.96
CA PRO A 32 -3.03 -9.69 -10.67
C PRO A 32 -2.62 -8.41 -9.93
N TYR A 33 -1.32 -8.29 -9.66
CA TYR A 33 -0.75 -7.14 -8.96
C TYR A 33 0.60 -6.67 -9.51
N THR A 34 0.97 -5.42 -9.21
CA THR A 34 2.35 -4.92 -9.32
C THR A 34 2.87 -4.56 -7.93
N ALA A 35 4.17 -4.71 -7.66
CA ALA A 35 4.77 -4.37 -6.38
C ALA A 35 5.99 -3.46 -6.56
N ALA A 36 5.96 -2.30 -5.89
CA ALA A 36 7.05 -1.33 -5.89
C ALA A 36 7.54 -1.08 -4.46
N PHE A 37 8.86 -1.13 -4.26
CA PHE A 37 9.48 -0.97 -2.94
C PHE A 37 10.07 0.44 -2.79
N THR A 38 9.69 1.14 -1.72
CA THR A 38 10.31 2.42 -1.39
C THR A 38 11.77 2.22 -0.99
N ARG A 39 12.61 3.24 -1.26
CA ARG A 39 14.07 3.17 -1.09
C ARG A 39 14.59 4.30 -0.21
N TYR A 40 13.97 5.47 -0.31
CA TYR A 40 14.25 6.68 0.43
C TYR A 40 12.93 7.38 0.82
N GLU A 41 13.03 8.41 1.65
CA GLU A 41 11.90 9.26 2.05
C GLU A 41 11.27 9.94 0.82
N LYS A 42 9.92 10.05 0.77
CA LYS A 42 9.15 10.57 -0.37
C LYS A 42 9.15 9.71 -1.63
N HIS A 43 9.83 8.56 -1.64
CA HIS A 43 9.78 7.66 -2.80
C HIS A 43 8.36 7.12 -3.06
N ALA A 44 7.51 7.01 -2.03
CA ALA A 44 6.12 6.59 -2.25
C ALA A 44 5.30 7.63 -3.05
N THR A 45 5.63 8.91 -2.92
CA THR A 45 5.04 10.00 -3.73
C THR A 45 5.37 9.82 -5.21
N GLU A 46 6.64 9.54 -5.53
CA GLU A 46 7.10 9.32 -6.90
C GLU A 46 6.43 8.09 -7.52
N ILE A 47 6.37 6.99 -6.77
CA ILE A 47 5.72 5.75 -7.22
C ILE A 47 4.22 5.97 -7.46
N ALA A 48 3.51 6.62 -6.55
CA ALA A 48 2.08 6.91 -6.72
C ALA A 48 1.81 7.77 -7.95
N LYS A 49 2.67 8.77 -8.20
CA LYS A 49 2.61 9.61 -9.39
C LYS A 49 2.86 8.81 -10.68
N GLU A 50 3.84 7.91 -10.68
CA GLU A 50 4.10 7.01 -11.81
C GLU A 50 2.91 6.10 -12.10
N ILE A 51 2.29 5.50 -11.07
CA ILE A 51 1.09 4.67 -11.26
C ILE A 51 -0.04 5.51 -11.88
N CYS A 52 -0.22 6.75 -11.41
CA CYS A 52 -1.26 7.62 -11.93
C CYS A 52 -1.04 8.06 -13.38
N SER A 53 0.20 8.19 -13.84
CA SER A 53 0.52 8.57 -15.22
C SER A 53 0.56 7.38 -16.18
N LYS A 54 0.97 6.21 -15.69
CA LYS A 54 1.20 5.01 -16.51
C LYS A 54 -0.08 4.23 -16.79
N PHE A 55 -1.05 4.25 -15.88
CA PHE A 55 -2.27 3.45 -15.98
C PHE A 55 -3.51 4.34 -16.17
N THR A 56 -4.37 3.94 -17.09
CA THR A 56 -5.66 4.60 -17.36
C THR A 56 -6.79 3.93 -16.57
N GLY A 57 -7.85 4.69 -16.27
CA GLY A 57 -9.03 4.18 -15.54
C GLY A 57 -8.85 4.22 -14.02
N ILE A 58 -9.60 3.37 -13.30
CA ILE A 58 -9.52 3.32 -11.83
C ILE A 58 -8.28 2.53 -11.41
N LYS A 59 -7.42 3.15 -10.58
CA LYS A 59 -6.19 2.57 -10.05
C LYS A 59 -6.39 2.17 -8.60
N ASN A 60 -6.27 0.89 -8.30
CA ASN A 60 -6.28 0.40 -6.91
C ASN A 60 -4.86 0.47 -6.37
N ILE A 61 -4.53 1.50 -5.59
CA ILE A 61 -3.21 1.68 -4.98
C ILE A 61 -3.27 1.17 -3.54
N ILE A 62 -2.41 0.23 -3.18
CA ILE A 62 -2.38 -0.37 -1.84
C ILE A 62 -1.05 -0.06 -1.19
N ILE A 63 -1.11 0.47 0.02
CA ILE A 63 0.07 0.87 0.77
C ILE A 63 0.36 -0.17 1.83
N VAL A 64 1.56 -0.73 1.82
CA VAL A 64 2.08 -1.59 2.89
C VAL A 64 3.16 -0.81 3.62
N GLY A 65 2.76 -0.11 4.68
CA GLY A 65 3.64 0.87 5.34
C GLY A 65 3.06 1.41 6.64
N GLY A 66 3.68 2.48 7.14
CA GLY A 66 3.10 3.29 8.22
C GLY A 66 2.40 4.53 7.67
N ASP A 67 1.87 5.35 8.58
CA ASP A 67 1.13 6.57 8.24
C ASP A 67 1.96 7.57 7.41
N GLY A 68 3.28 7.63 7.64
CA GLY A 68 4.18 8.45 6.81
C GLY A 68 4.20 8.00 5.35
N THR A 69 4.22 6.69 5.08
CA THR A 69 4.16 6.15 3.72
C THR A 69 2.79 6.40 3.08
N VAL A 70 1.72 6.36 3.88
CA VAL A 70 0.38 6.74 3.41
C VAL A 70 0.34 8.21 3.01
N ASN A 71 0.85 9.10 3.86
CA ASN A 71 0.92 10.53 3.58
C ASN A 71 1.73 10.82 2.31
N GLU A 72 2.90 10.19 2.13
CA GLU A 72 3.69 10.33 0.92
C GLU A 72 2.92 9.91 -0.34
N ALA A 73 2.28 8.73 -0.32
CA ALA A 73 1.55 8.23 -1.49
C ALA A 73 0.34 9.10 -1.83
N ILE A 74 -0.42 9.58 -0.82
CA ILE A 74 -1.53 10.51 -1.03
C ILE A 74 -1.06 11.77 -1.76
N ASN A 75 0.07 12.35 -1.33
CA ASN A 75 0.64 13.53 -1.98
C ASN A 75 1.13 13.27 -3.42
N GLY A 76 1.32 12.00 -3.82
CA GLY A 76 1.69 11.62 -5.19
C GLY A 76 0.51 11.38 -6.12
N ILE A 77 -0.72 11.26 -5.59
CA ILE A 77 -1.92 11.02 -6.39
C ILE A 77 -2.28 12.29 -7.15
N THR A 78 -2.34 12.19 -8.48
CA THR A 78 -2.65 13.34 -9.36
C THR A 78 -4.15 13.55 -9.58
N ASN A 79 -4.94 12.47 -9.54
CA ASN A 79 -6.39 12.52 -9.66
C ASN A 79 -7.05 11.54 -8.68
N TYR A 80 -7.54 12.07 -7.56
CA TYR A 80 -8.18 11.29 -6.51
C TYR A 80 -9.47 10.57 -6.96
N LYS A 81 -10.16 11.05 -8.00
CA LYS A 81 -11.39 10.41 -8.50
C LYS A 81 -11.13 9.08 -9.19
N GLU A 82 -9.89 8.86 -9.62
CA GLU A 82 -9.47 7.66 -10.33
C GLU A 82 -8.62 6.74 -9.46
N VAL A 83 -8.53 6.98 -8.15
CA VAL A 83 -7.72 6.18 -7.25
C VAL A 83 -8.56 5.64 -6.10
N LEU A 84 -8.55 4.32 -5.95
CA LEU A 84 -9.01 3.64 -4.76
C LEU A 84 -7.78 3.30 -3.91
N LEU A 85 -7.74 3.82 -2.68
CA LEU A 85 -6.59 3.68 -1.79
C LEU A 85 -6.85 2.58 -0.74
N GLY A 86 -6.07 1.51 -0.80
CA GLY A 86 -6.01 0.48 0.24
C GLY A 86 -4.83 0.70 1.18
N TYR A 87 -4.97 0.26 2.43
CA TYR A 87 -3.92 0.40 3.44
C TYR A 87 -3.76 -0.88 4.26
N ILE A 88 -2.54 -1.41 4.29
CA ILE A 88 -2.11 -2.53 5.10
C ILE A 88 -1.08 -2.00 6.12
N PRO A 89 -1.50 -1.80 7.39
CA PRO A 89 -0.71 -1.06 8.36
C PRO A 89 0.46 -1.88 8.93
N SER A 90 1.69 -1.50 8.59
CA SER A 90 2.94 -2.08 9.10
C SER A 90 3.79 -1.12 9.93
N GLY A 91 3.34 0.12 10.17
CA GLY A 91 4.01 1.08 11.06
C GLY A 91 3.84 0.79 12.55
N SER A 92 4.44 1.63 13.39
CA SER A 92 4.40 1.50 14.86
C SER A 92 3.13 2.12 15.47
N SER A 93 2.78 3.36 15.11
CA SER A 93 1.59 4.06 15.62
C SER A 93 0.30 3.64 14.90
N ASN A 94 0.33 3.67 13.56
CA ASN A 94 -0.79 3.38 12.66
C ASN A 94 -2.10 4.05 13.11
N ASP A 95 -2.02 5.34 13.40
CA ASP A 95 -3.14 6.11 13.95
C ASP A 95 -4.27 6.21 12.92
N LEU A 96 -3.91 6.37 11.64
CA LEU A 96 -4.88 6.34 10.55
C LEU A 96 -5.62 4.99 10.48
N ALA A 97 -4.89 3.88 10.58
CA ALA A 97 -5.50 2.55 10.56
C ALA A 97 -6.44 2.34 11.75
N ARG A 98 -6.07 2.85 12.93
CA ARG A 98 -6.89 2.77 14.14
C ARG A 98 -8.20 3.55 13.97
N SER A 99 -8.12 4.77 13.45
CA SER A 99 -9.30 5.61 13.18
C SER A 99 -10.23 4.99 12.13
N LEU A 100 -9.65 4.37 11.10
CA LEU A 100 -10.40 3.68 10.04
C LEU A 100 -10.81 2.24 10.40
N LYS A 101 -10.52 1.77 11.62
CA LYS A 101 -10.79 0.40 12.09
C LYS A 101 -10.20 -0.70 11.18
N ILE A 102 -9.08 -0.40 10.52
CA ILE A 102 -8.37 -1.36 9.66
C ILE A 102 -7.66 -2.38 10.53
N SER A 103 -7.77 -3.66 10.16
CA SER A 103 -7.12 -4.75 10.89
C SER A 103 -5.59 -4.62 10.90
N ARG A 104 -4.97 -4.92 12.05
CA ARG A 104 -3.50 -4.99 12.17
C ARG A 104 -2.91 -6.29 11.59
N ASN A 105 -3.76 -7.28 11.31
CA ASN A 105 -3.36 -8.49 10.62
C ASN A 105 -3.34 -8.21 9.11
N PRO A 106 -2.19 -8.38 8.44
CA PRO A 106 -2.04 -7.97 7.04
C PRO A 106 -2.95 -8.75 6.08
N VAL A 107 -3.23 -10.02 6.36
CA VAL A 107 -4.12 -10.86 5.54
C VAL A 107 -5.57 -10.42 5.71
N LYS A 108 -6.00 -10.13 6.94
CA LYS A 108 -7.35 -9.59 7.19
C LYS A 108 -7.54 -8.20 6.58
N ALA A 109 -6.50 -7.36 6.61
CA ALA A 109 -6.53 -6.06 5.96
C ALA A 109 -6.65 -6.21 4.44
N LEU A 110 -5.92 -7.17 3.84
CA LEU A 110 -6.06 -7.52 2.43
C LEU A 110 -7.48 -8.00 2.10
N GLU A 111 -8.09 -8.86 2.92
CA GLU A 111 -9.46 -9.35 2.72
C GLU A 111 -10.51 -8.23 2.67
N SER A 112 -10.28 -7.11 3.35
CA SER A 112 -11.18 -5.94 3.29
C SER A 112 -10.94 -5.05 2.07
N ILE A 113 -9.83 -5.24 1.36
CA ILE A 113 -9.45 -4.48 0.17
C ILE A 113 -9.89 -5.18 -1.12
N LEU A 114 -9.87 -6.51 -1.12
CA LEU A 114 -10.31 -7.36 -2.23
C LEU A 114 -11.83 -7.35 -2.36
#